data_AF-A0A524LVU4-F1
#
_entry.id   AF-A0A524LVU4-F1
#
_cell.length_a   1.000
_cell.length_b   1.000
_cell.length_c   1.000
_cell.angle_alpha   90.00
_cell.angle_beta   90.00
_cell.angle_gamma   90.00
#
_symmetry.space_group_name_H-M   'P 1'
#
loop_
_entity.id
_entity.type
_entity.pdbx_description
1 polymer ?
#
loop_
_entity_poly.entity_id
_entity_poly.type
_entity_poly.pdbx_seq_one_letter_code
_entity_poly.pdbx_strand_id
1 'polypeptide(L)' 'MKIKTLFSLFVVVFLAFTFLGCDEVPQQDIDAAQAALSAAKSAGADQYVPEMYTAASQALD' A
#
# COMPACT_ATOMS: atom_id res chain seq x y z
N MET A 1 7.10 -17.56 -39.57
CA MET A 1 7.83 -16.59 -38.70
C MET A 1 6.93 -15.48 -38.18
N LYS A 2 6.11 -14.81 -39.00
CA LYS A 2 5.19 -13.70 -38.62
C LYS A 2 4.32 -13.95 -37.38
N ILE A 3 3.73 -15.15 -37.23
CA ILE A 3 2.88 -15.50 -36.08
C ILE A 3 3.67 -15.65 -34.78
N LYS A 4 4.92 -16.16 -34.86
CA LYS A 4 5.78 -16.33 -33.68
C LYS A 4 6.28 -14.98 -33.18
N THR A 5 6.57 -14.04 -34.09
CA THR A 5 6.92 -12.66 -33.74
C THR A 5 5.72 -11.89 -33.18
N LEU A 6 4.52 -12.05 -33.75
CA LEU A 6 3.28 -11.45 -33.23
C LEU A 6 2.93 -11.98 -31.83
N PHE A 7 3.06 -13.28 -31.63
CA PHE A 7 2.80 -13.91 -30.33
C PHE A 7 3.83 -13.47 -29.28
N SER A 8 5.11 -13.40 -29.65
CA SER A 8 6.17 -12.90 -28.77
C SER A 8 5.95 -11.43 -28.38
N LEU A 9 5.49 -10.59 -29.30
CA LEU A 9 5.17 -9.19 -29.03
C LEU A 9 4.00 -9.07 -28.05
N PHE A 10 2.95 -9.87 -28.25
CA PHE A 10 1.78 -9.89 -27.38
C PHE A 10 2.14 -10.30 -25.94
N VAL A 11 2.99 -11.30 -25.77
CA VAL A 11 3.47 -11.75 -24.44
C VAL A 11 4.26 -10.65 -23.73
N VAL A 12 5.14 -9.93 -24.43
CA VAL A 12 5.93 -8.83 -23.84
C VAL A 12 5.03 -7.67 -23.41
N VAL A 13 4.05 -7.30 -24.23
CA VAL A 13 3.08 -6.26 -23.89
C VAL A 13 2.24 -6.69 -22.68
N PHE A 14 1.73 -7.92 -22.68
CA PHE A 14 0.93 -8.44 -21.56
C PHE A 14 1.73 -8.46 -20.24
N LEU A 15 3.01 -8.84 -20.27
CA LEU A 15 3.89 -8.78 -19.10
C LEU A 15 4.13 -7.35 -18.61
N ALA A 16 4.24 -6.37 -19.51
CA ALA A 16 4.41 -4.97 -19.12
C ALA A 16 3.16 -4.42 -18.40
N PHE A 17 1.97 -4.83 -18.84
CA PHE A 17 0.71 -4.43 -18.21
C PHE A 17 0.53 -5.01 -16.80
N THR A 18 1.11 -6.18 -16.48
CA THR A 18 1.02 -6.75 -15.13
C THR A 18 1.75 -5.92 -14.06
N PHE A 19 2.70 -5.07 -14.44
CA PHE A 19 3.40 -4.17 -13.51
C PHE A 19 2.66 -2.84 -13.28
N LEU A 20 1.73 -2.46 -14.17
CA LEU A 20 0.89 -1.28 -14.00
C LEU A 20 -0.31 -1.52 -13.05
N GLY A 21 -0.51 -2.77 -12.61
CA GLY A 21 -1.59 -3.17 -11.71
C GLY A 21 -1.25 -3.08 -10.22
N CYS A 22 -0.03 -2.68 -9.86
CA CYS A 22 0.26 -2.24 -8.50
C CYS A 22 -0.07 -0.75 -8.44
N ASP A 23 -1.27 -0.43 -7.96
CA ASP A 23 -1.70 0.94 -7.65
C ASP A 23 -0.57 1.63 -6.87
N GLU A 24 -0.27 2.88 -7.22
CA GLU A 24 0.76 3.66 -6.54
C GLU A 24 0.45 3.65 -5.04
N VAL A 25 1.41 3.20 -4.22
CA VAL A 25 1.18 3.12 -2.77
C VAL A 25 0.74 4.51 -2.30
N PRO A 26 -0.41 4.64 -1.61
CA PRO A 26 -0.95 5.95 -1.24
C PRO A 26 -0.16 6.53 -0.06
N GLN A 27 1.12 6.87 -0.30
CA GLN A 27 2.08 7.30 0.71
C GLN A 27 1.57 8.50 1.50
N GLN A 28 0.88 9.43 0.84
CA GLN A 28 0.27 10.58 1.51
C GLN A 28 -0.72 10.16 2.61
N ASP A 29 -1.54 9.14 2.36
CA ASP A 29 -2.54 8.67 3.33
C ASP A 29 -1.87 7.86 4.45
N ILE A 30 -0.83 7.09 4.12
CA ILE A 30 -0.01 6.37 5.10
C ILE A 30 0.69 7.34 6.05
N ASP A 31 1.33 8.38 5.52
CA ASP A 31 1.99 9.42 6.31
C ASP A 31 1.01 10.14 7.23
N ALA A 32 -0.19 10.46 6.72
CA ALA A 32 -1.25 11.09 7.51
C ALA A 32 -1.72 10.19 8.66
N ALA A 33 -1.91 8.90 8.40
CA ALA A 33 -2.30 7.92 9.43
C ALA A 33 -1.20 7.74 10.49
N GLN A 34 0.07 7.69 10.08
CA GLN A 34 1.22 7.62 10.98
C GLN A 34 1.29 8.86 11.89
N ALA A 35 1.07 10.05 11.34
CA ALA A 35 1.04 11.30 12.10
C ALA A 35 -0.10 11.31 13.14
N ALA A 36 -1.29 10.82 12.77
CA ALA A 36 -2.43 10.70 13.68
C ALA A 36 -2.15 9.74 14.85
N LEU A 37 -1.54 8.57 14.58
CA LEU A 37 -1.12 7.64 15.63
C LEU A 37 -0.08 8.26 16.57
N SER A 38 0.90 8.99 16.03
CA SER A 38 1.90 9.70 16.84
C SER A 38 1.27 10.75 17.77
N ALA A 39 0.29 11.51 17.26
CA ALA A 39 -0.46 12.48 18.05
C ALA A 39 -1.30 11.78 19.14
N ALA A 40 -1.97 10.68 18.81
CA ALA A 40 -2.74 9.88 19.77
C ALA A 40 -1.85 9.32 20.88
N LYS A 41 -0.68 8.76 20.52
CA LYS A 41 0.31 8.28 21.49
C LYS A 41 0.81 9.39 22.40
N SER A 42 1.07 10.58 21.85
CA SER A 42 1.49 11.75 22.62
C SER A 42 0.41 12.22 23.62
N ALA A 43 -0.87 11.95 23.32
CA ALA A 43 -1.99 12.16 24.23
C ALA A 43 -2.19 10.99 25.24
N GLY A 44 -1.33 9.96 25.20
CA GLY A 44 -1.39 8.79 26.07
C GLY A 44 -2.39 7.73 25.63
N ALA A 45 -2.78 7.68 24.35
CA ALA A 45 -3.73 6.69 23.85
C ALA A 45 -3.25 5.24 24.06
N ASP A 46 -1.94 5.02 24.02
CA ASP A 46 -1.32 3.73 24.33
C ASP A 46 -1.45 3.32 25.80
N GLN A 47 -1.68 4.28 26.70
CA GLN A 47 -1.89 4.04 28.12
C GLN A 47 -3.38 3.99 28.50
N TYR A 48 -4.18 4.93 27.98
CA TYR A 48 -5.57 5.12 28.42
C TYR A 48 -6.60 4.38 27.55
N VAL A 49 -6.29 4.12 26.28
CA VAL A 49 -7.14 3.36 25.34
C VAL A 49 -6.32 2.34 24.53
N PRO A 50 -5.54 1.46 25.20
CA PRO A 50 -4.53 0.62 24.56
C PRO A 50 -5.10 -0.31 23.48
N GLU A 51 -6.32 -0.82 23.66
CA GLU A 51 -7.00 -1.71 22.71
C GLU A 51 -7.24 -0.99 21.37
N MET A 52 -7.83 0.20 21.42
CA MET A 52 -8.12 1.01 20.22
C MET A 52 -6.84 1.49 19.54
N TYR A 53 -5.84 1.92 20.32
CA TYR A 53 -4.55 2.34 19.79
C TYR A 53 -3.83 1.18 19.07
N THR A 54 -3.83 -0.01 19.69
CA THR A 54 -3.22 -1.21 19.11
C THR A 54 -3.95 -1.64 17.84
N ALA A 55 -5.28 -1.64 17.84
CA ALA A 55 -6.08 -1.97 16.66
C ALA A 55 -5.81 -1.01 15.50
N ALA A 56 -5.72 0.29 15.78
CA ALA A 56 -5.39 1.30 14.77
C ALA A 56 -3.95 1.16 14.24
N SER A 57 -2.97 0.84 15.10
CA SER A 57 -1.59 0.58 14.68
C SER A 57 -1.50 -0.65 13.79
N GLN A 58 -2.16 -1.75 14.17
CA GLN A 58 -2.19 -2.99 13.40
C GLN A 58 -2.92 -2.85 12.06
N ALA A 59 -3.86 -1.92 11.94
CA ALA A 59 -4.54 -1.64 10.68
C ALA A 59 -3.70 -0.81 9.70
N LEU A 60 -2.65 -0.14 10.19
CA LEU A 60 -1.73 0.65 9.37
C LEU A 60 -0.50 -0.13 8.92
N ASP A 61 -0.05 -1.10 9.73
CA ASP A 61 1.03 -2.05 9.43
C ASP A 61 0.65 -3.05 8.31
#